data_AF-A0A376TW64-F1
#
_entry.id   AF-A0A376TW64-F1
#
_cell.length_a   1.000
_cell.length_b   1.000
_cell.length_c   1.000
_cell.angle_alpha   90.00
_cell.angle_beta   90.00
_cell.angle_gamma   90.00
#
_symmetry.space_group_name_H-M   'P 1'
#
loop_
_entity.id
_entity.type
_entity.pdbx_description
1 polymer ?
#
loop_
_entity_poly.entity_id
_entity_poly.type
_entity_poly.pdbx_seq_one_letter_code
_entity_poly.pdbx_strand_id
1 'polypeptide(L)'
;MLQHFGINARLFALHDHNEQQKAETLLAKLQEGQNIALVSDAGTPLINDPGYHLVRTCREAGICVVPLPGPCAAITALSAAGFTL
;
A
#
# COMPACT_ATOMS: atom_id res chain seq x y z
N MET A 1 -0.17 2.24 -15.70
CA MET A 1 -0.97 1.09 -15.20
C MET A 1 -2.47 1.41 -15.16
N LEU A 2 -2.95 2.39 -14.39
CA LEU A 2 -4.40 2.67 -14.26
C LEU A 2 -5.12 2.97 -15.59
N GLN A 3 -4.50 3.78 -16.47
CA GLN A 3 -5.05 4.08 -17.80
C GLN A 3 -5.20 2.83 -18.67
N HIS A 4 -4.27 1.88 -18.56
CA HIS A 4 -4.33 0.63 -19.34
C HIS A 4 -5.55 -0.23 -18.96
N PHE A 5 -5.97 -0.17 -17.70
CA PHE A 5 -7.15 -0.87 -17.20
C PHE A 5 -8.42 -0.01 -17.20
N GLY A 6 -8.39 1.20 -17.77
CA GLY A 6 -9.54 2.11 -17.77
C GLY A 6 -9.97 2.59 -16.38
N ILE A 7 -9.09 2.51 -15.38
CA ILE A 7 -9.39 2.91 -13.99
C ILE A 7 -9.26 4.42 -13.88
N ASN A 8 -10.39 5.10 -13.67
CA ASN A 8 -10.42 6.51 -13.33
C ASN A 8 -10.51 6.68 -11.81
N ALA A 9 -9.39 7.03 -11.17
CA ALA A 9 -9.29 7.20 -9.73
C ALA A 9 -8.54 8.49 -9.39
N ARG A 10 -8.89 9.11 -8.25
CA ARG A 10 -8.13 10.23 -7.71
C ARG A 10 -6.86 9.70 -7.05
N LEU A 11 -5.71 10.23 -7.47
CA LEU A 11 -4.41 9.82 -6.94
C LEU A 11 -3.96 10.74 -5.81
N PHE A 12 -3.44 10.14 -4.75
CA PHE A 12 -2.78 10.82 -3.64
C PHE A 12 -1.37 10.25 -3.53
N ALA A 13 -0.35 11.09 -3.77
CA ALA A 13 1.03 10.66 -3.64
C ALA A 13 1.39 10.45 -2.16
N LEU A 14 2.07 9.37 -1.82
CA LEU A 14 2.59 9.07 -0.49
C LEU A 14 4.11 8.87 -0.63
N HIS A 15 4.90 9.65 0.11
CA HIS A 15 6.37 9.56 0.07
C HIS A 15 6.91 9.52 1.50
N ASP A 16 8.03 8.85 1.74
CA ASP A 16 8.61 8.63 3.09
C ASP A 16 8.63 9.90 3.96
N HIS A 17 9.01 11.04 3.38
CA HIS A 17 9.23 12.28 4.12
C HIS A 17 7.92 12.93 4.62
N ASN A 18 6.77 12.54 4.06
CA ASN A 18 5.46 13.12 4.39
C ASN A 18 4.44 12.08 4.86
N GLU A 19 4.90 10.85 5.11
CA GLU A 19 4.02 9.71 5.31
C GLU A 19 3.13 9.86 6.54
N GLN A 20 3.68 10.30 7.67
CA GLN A 20 2.92 10.51 8.91
C GLN A 20 1.83 11.56 8.76
N GLN A 21 2.15 12.73 8.19
CA GLN A 21 1.17 13.81 8.02
C GLN A 21 0.04 13.39 7.05
N LYS A 22 0.39 12.66 5.98
CA LYS A 22 -0.60 12.15 5.03
C LYS A 22 -1.41 11.00 5.61
N ALA A 23 -0.83 10.17 6.47
CA ALA A 23 -1.54 9.10 7.14
C ALA A 23 -2.75 9.63 7.93
N GLU A 24 -2.57 10.71 8.69
CA GLU A 24 -3.68 11.36 9.41
C GLU A 24 -4.78 11.88 8.47
N THR A 25 -4.39 12.47 7.33
CA THR A 25 -5.35 12.99 6.34
C THR A 25 -6.14 11.86 5.67
N LEU A 26 -5.47 10.74 5.37
CA LEU A 26 -6.10 9.56 4.77
C LEU A 26 -6.95 8.82 5.81
N LEU A 27 -6.53 8.80 7.07
CA LEU A 27 -7.30 8.22 8.18
C LEU A 27 -8.65 8.94 8.34
N ALA A 28 -8.67 10.27 8.35
CA ALA A 28 -9.90 11.04 8.43
C ALA A 28 -10.89 10.66 7.31
N LYS A 29 -10.39 10.49 6.07
CA LYS A 29 -11.21 10.04 4.93
C LYS A 29 -11.75 8.62 5.11
N LEU A 30 -10.93 7.71 5.63
CA LEU A 30 -11.35 6.34 5.93
C LEU A 30 -12.44 6.32 7.01
N GLN A 31 -12.33 7.17 8.03
CA GLN A 31 -13.34 7.33 9.08
C GLN A 31 -14.65 7.94 8.56
N GLU A 32 -14.59 8.77 7.51
CA GLU A 32 -15.77 9.25 6.76
C GLU A 32 -16.42 8.16 5.88
N GLY A 33 -15.88 6.94 5.86
CA GLY A 33 -16.40 5.81 5.09
C GLY A 33 -15.89 5.72 3.66
N GLN A 34 -14.84 6.47 3.29
CA GLN A 34 -14.19 6.32 1.98
C GLN A 34 -13.34 5.07 1.94
N ASN A 35 -13.23 4.45 0.76
CA ASN A 35 -12.30 3.33 0.53
C ASN A 35 -11.05 3.85 -0.17
N ILE A 36 -9.87 3.42 0.29
CA ILE A 36 -8.57 3.85 -0.26
C ILE A 36 -7.74 2.60 -0.57
N ALA A 37 -7.18 2.54 -1.78
CA ALA A 37 -6.19 1.55 -2.16
C ALA A 37 -4.79 2.15 -2.08
N LEU A 38 -3.88 1.46 -1.38
CA LEU A 38 -2.45 1.76 -1.36
C LEU A 38 -1.76 0.93 -2.45
N VAL A 39 -0.96 1.59 -3.28
CA VAL A 39 -0.19 0.97 -4.36
C VAL A 39 1.23 1.53 -4.36
N SER A 40 2.20 0.73 -4.78
CA SER A 40 3.57 1.17 -5.08
C SER A 40 3.80 1.18 -6.60
N ASP A 41 4.95 1.70 -7.03
CA ASP A 41 5.31 1.73 -8.45
C ASP A 41 5.41 0.32 -9.04
N ALA A 42 5.83 -0.66 -8.24
CA ALA A 42 5.86 -2.07 -8.63
C ALA A 42 5.83 -3.01 -7.41
N GLY A 43 5.16 -4.16 -7.57
CA GLY A 43 5.20 -5.25 -6.60
C GLY A 43 4.14 -5.13 -5.52
N THR A 44 4.51 -5.56 -4.30
CA THR A 44 3.64 -5.56 -3.13
C THR A 44 3.99 -4.33 -2.29
N PRO A 45 3.04 -3.40 -2.04
CA PRO A 45 3.30 -2.24 -1.18
C PRO A 45 3.88 -2.65 0.17
N LEU A 46 4.70 -1.77 0.76
CA LEU A 46 5.48 -2.01 1.99
C LEU A 46 6.65 -3.01 1.85
N ILE A 47 6.84 -3.66 0.69
CA ILE A 47 8.07 -4.42 0.43
C ILE A 47 9.11 -3.49 -0.20
N ASN A 48 9.86 -2.80 0.66
CA ASN A 48 10.83 -1.77 0.27
C ASN A 48 10.20 -0.52 -0.38
N ASP A 49 8.96 -0.19 0.04
CA ASP A 49 8.17 0.95 -0.41
C ASP A 49 7.55 1.69 0.80
N PRO A 50 7.18 2.98 0.68
CA PRO A 50 6.38 3.69 1.68
C PRO A 50 5.03 3.02 1.95
N GLY A 51 4.42 3.33 3.09
CA GLY A 51 3.09 2.84 3.47
C GLY A 51 3.00 2.26 4.88
N TYR A 52 4.15 2.04 5.54
CA TYR A 52 4.24 1.54 6.90
C TYR A 52 3.44 2.40 7.90
N HIS A 53 3.65 3.72 7.89
CA HIS A 53 2.97 4.61 8.84
C HIS A 53 1.47 4.64 8.60
N LEU A 54 1.03 4.68 7.33
CA LEU A 54 -0.39 4.62 6.99
C LEU A 54 -1.05 3.35 7.52
N VAL A 55 -0.48 2.18 7.20
CA VAL A 55 -1.03 0.88 7.64
C VAL A 55 -1.06 0.78 9.16
N ARG A 56 -0.01 1.25 9.83
CA ARG A 56 0.07 1.27 11.29
C ARG A 56 -1.02 2.15 11.90
N THR A 57 -1.16 3.39 11.44
CA THR A 57 -2.19 4.33 11.91
C THR A 57 -3.60 3.77 11.68
N CYS A 58 -3.87 3.17 10.52
CA CYS A 58 -5.16 2.52 10.25
C CYS A 58 -5.45 1.39 11.26
N ARG A 59 -4.46 0.54 11.54
CA ARG A 59 -4.61 -0.57 12.51
C ARG A 59 -4.85 -0.06 13.92
N GLU A 60 -4.10 0.95 14.36
CA GLU A 60 -4.26 1.56 15.69
C GLU A 60 -5.65 2.22 15.85
N ALA A 61 -6.21 2.78 14.77
CA ALA A 61 -7.54 3.37 14.74
C ALA A 61 -8.69 2.37 14.50
N GLY A 62 -8.41 1.06 14.40
CA GLY A 62 -9.42 0.03 14.15
C GLY A 62 -9.99 0.01 12.73
N ILE A 63 -9.33 0.66 11.77
CA ILE A 63 -9.69 0.59 10.35
C ILE A 63 -9.26 -0.74 9.76
N CYS A 64 -10.15 -1.39 9.00
CA CYS A 64 -9.85 -2.65 8.33
C CYS A 64 -8.81 -2.44 7.23
N VAL A 65 -7.70 -3.18 7.29
CA VAL A 65 -6.68 -3.25 6.25
C VAL A 65 -6.78 -4.60 5.55
N VAL A 66 -7.10 -4.58 4.25
CA VAL A 66 -7.30 -5.80 3.45
C VAL A 66 -6.12 -5.99 2.49
N PRO A 67 -5.19 -6.93 2.78
CA PRO A 67 -4.09 -7.21 1.87
C PRO A 67 -4.57 -8.04 0.66
N LEU A 68 -4.11 -7.66 -0.53
CA LEU A 68 -4.33 -8.42 -1.76
C LEU A 68 -3.03 -9.17 -2.12
N PRO A 69 -3.07 -10.49 -2.38
CA PRO A 69 -1.89 -11.21 -2.85
C PRO A 69 -1.47 -10.67 -4.23
N GLY A 70 -0.17 -10.61 -4.48
CA GLY A 70 0.38 -9.98 -5.69
C GLY A 70 1.86 -10.28 -5.91
N PRO A 71 2.45 -9.68 -6.97
CA PRO A 71 3.85 -9.89 -7.31
C PRO A 71 4.78 -9.35 -6.21
N CYS A 72 5.82 -10.11 -5.87
CA CYS A 72 6.89 -9.69 -4.97
C CYS A 72 8.23 -10.17 -5.52
N ALA A 73 9.09 -9.24 -5.92
CA ALA A 73 10.36 -9.57 -6.59
C ALA A 73 11.26 -10.49 -5.74
N ALA A 74 11.33 -10.24 -4.42
CA ALA A 74 12.13 -11.04 -3.50
C ALA A 74 11.62 -12.50 -3.41
N ILE A 75 10.31 -12.69 -3.29
CA ILE A 75 9.70 -14.02 -3.22
C ILE A 75 9.83 -14.74 -4.56
N THR A 76 9.64 -14.05 -5.68
CA THR A 76 9.87 -14.61 -7.02
C THR A 76 11.31 -15.12 -7.16
N ALA A 77 12.30 -14.31 -6.80
CA ALA A 77 13.70 -14.71 -6.87
C ALA A 77 14.01 -15.91 -5.96
N LEU A 78 13.52 -15.88 -4.71
CA LEU A 78 13.76 -16.95 -3.74
C LEU A 78 13.16 -18.28 -4.19
N SER A 79 11.97 -18.27 -4.80
CA SER A 79 11.31 -19.49 -5.29
C SER A 79 12.12 -20.26 -6.34
N ALA A 80 13.03 -19.59 -7.06
CA ALA A 80 13.89 -20.17 -8.08
C ALA A 80 15.35 -20.34 -7.60
N ALA A 81 15.69 -19.91 -6.38
CA ALA A 81 17.07 -19.88 -5.90
C ALA A 81 17.59 -21.23 -5.39
N GLY A 82 16.73 -22.24 -5.25
CA GLY A 82 17.11 -23.54 -4.69
C GLY A 82 17.30 -23.54 -3.17
N PHE A 83 16.86 -22.47 -2.49
CA PHE A 83 16.83 -22.36 -1.03
C PHE A 83 15.40 -22.48 -0.49
N THR A 84 15.26 -22.97 0.73
CA THR A 84 13.98 -22.95 1.46
C THR A 84 13.88 -21.65 2.26
N LEU A 85 12.66 -21.11 2.34
CA LEU A 85 12.30 -19.98 3.19
C LEU A 85 12.49 -20.27 4.69
#